data_AF-A0A8T4TIQ2-F1
#
_entry.id   AF-A0A8T4TIQ2-F1
#
_cell.length_a   1.000
_cell.length_b   1.000
_cell.length_c   1.000
_cell.angle_alpha   90.00
_cell.angle_beta   90.00
_cell.angle_gamma   90.00
#
_symmetry.space_group_name_H-M   'P 1'
#
loop_
_entity.id
_entity.type
_entity.pdbx_description
1 polymer ?
#
loop_
_entity_poly.entity_id
_entity_poly.type
_entity_poly.pdbx_seq_one_letter_code
_entity_poly.pdbx_strand_id
1 'polypeptide(L)'
;MQLHKINKKGQIFLFGYVIIYTIILISLFFTTISAANKKEDIIGLRAINLIKANQESDNIELYLDMAAKYSYENSLNKLAENGGYSEENRCEKTQPTIIDREEYVILNTCQVLDSNGEFQSQLKKEIKYYLNIYESSYTKTSFKDDFNIEKEYPRLEGVPEKIKDDYNYIYTQAIKNTKIEKIEQGSKNLIIAFSDVILPIENDEISYLNLKPEISIDKPDFTIYKEIHLAINNYCIKKDKKTCEEALKIKFKDINIYTEGILFKIIIPYNNYKIKLAFYNDKMIPLMQDLTNTV
;
A
#
# COMPACT_ATOMS: atom_id res chain seq x y z
N MET A 1 39.37 -55.20 -72.86
CA MET A 1 38.63 -54.22 -72.04
C MET A 1 37.14 -54.53 -72.20
N GLN A 2 36.57 -55.39 -71.34
CA GLN A 2 35.17 -55.78 -71.43
C GLN A 2 34.31 -54.70 -70.75
N LEU A 3 33.50 -53.98 -71.52
CA LEU A 3 32.50 -53.06 -71.00
C LEU A 3 31.36 -53.87 -70.38
N HIS A 4 31.32 -53.90 -69.05
CA HIS A 4 30.26 -54.54 -68.28
C HIS A 4 28.92 -53.86 -68.60
N LYS A 5 28.02 -54.58 -69.28
CA LYS A 5 26.70 -54.08 -69.66
C LYS A 5 25.84 -53.95 -68.39
N ILE A 6 25.80 -52.75 -67.80
CA ILE A 6 25.05 -52.47 -66.59
C ILE A 6 23.56 -52.74 -66.86
N ASN A 7 22.93 -53.53 -65.98
CA ASN A 7 21.52 -53.87 -66.08
C ASN A 7 20.67 -52.59 -65.94
N LYS A 8 20.03 -52.16 -67.04
CA LYS A 8 19.24 -50.92 -67.09
C LYS A 8 18.15 -50.83 -66.00
N LYS A 9 17.61 -51.98 -65.58
CA LYS A 9 16.62 -52.04 -64.47
C LYS A 9 17.24 -51.70 -63.11
N GLY A 10 18.49 -52.09 -62.88
CA GLY A 10 19.23 -51.77 -61.66
C GLY A 10 19.63 -50.30 -61.56
N GLN A 11 19.96 -49.67 -62.70
CA GLN A 11 20.21 -48.23 -62.74
C GLN A 11 18.97 -47.41 -62.38
N ILE A 12 17.80 -47.75 -62.95
CA ILE A 12 16.54 -47.06 -62.64
C ILE A 12 16.19 -47.20 -61.15
N PHE A 13 16.39 -48.39 -60.58
CA PHE A 13 16.16 -48.63 -59.15
C PHE A 13 17.11 -47.81 -58.26
N LEU A 14 18.40 -47.77 -58.59
CA LEU A 14 19.40 -46.97 -57.87
C LEU A 14 19.10 -45.47 -57.94
N PHE A 15 18.74 -44.95 -59.12
CA PHE A 15 18.36 -43.53 -59.26
C PHE A 15 17.11 -43.19 -58.47
N GLY A 16 16.08 -44.05 -58.50
CA GLY A 16 14.86 -43.87 -57.71
C GLY A 16 15.13 -43.87 -56.21
N TYR A 17 15.96 -44.79 -55.73
CA TYR A 17 16.35 -44.88 -54.32
C TYR A 17 17.09 -43.62 -53.85
N VAL A 18 18.07 -43.13 -54.62
CA VAL A 18 18.82 -41.91 -54.28
C VAL A 18 17.91 -40.69 -54.21
N ILE A 19 16.98 -40.54 -55.16
CA ILE A 19 16.04 -39.41 -55.18
C ILE A 19 15.12 -39.44 -53.96
N ILE A 20 14.52 -40.60 -53.65
CA ILE A 20 13.63 -40.73 -52.48
C ILE A 20 14.39 -40.44 -51.18
N TYR A 21 15.61 -40.98 -51.04
CA TYR A 21 16.43 -40.75 -49.86
C TYR A 21 16.82 -39.27 -49.71
N THR A 22 17.12 -38.60 -50.81
CA THR A 22 17.44 -37.16 -50.80
C THR A 22 16.23 -36.31 -50.39
N ILE A 23 15.03 -36.65 -50.85
CA ILE A 23 13.79 -35.96 -50.45
C ILE A 23 13.54 -36.13 -48.94
N ILE A 24 13.75 -37.33 -48.39
CA ILE A 24 13.60 -37.59 -46.95
C ILE A 24 14.60 -36.76 -46.15
N LEU A 25 15.87 -36.70 -46.57
CA LEU A 25 16.90 -35.91 -45.89
C LEU A 25 16.61 -34.41 -45.93
N ILE A 26 16.16 -33.89 -47.07
CA ILE A 26 15.77 -32.48 -47.20
C ILE A 26 14.57 -32.17 -46.30
N SER A 27 13.56 -33.05 -46.27
CA SER A 27 12.41 -32.88 -45.37
C SER A 27 12.84 -32.86 -43.90
N LEU A 28 13.71 -33.79 -43.49
CA LEU A 28 14.25 -33.83 -42.12
C LEU A 28 15.01 -32.54 -41.79
N PHE A 29 15.87 -32.08 -42.69
CA PHE A 29 16.63 -30.84 -42.52
C PHE A 29 15.73 -29.60 -42.37
N PHE A 30 14.67 -29.48 -43.17
CA PHE A 30 13.73 -28.37 -43.03
C PHE A 30 12.89 -28.47 -41.75
N THR A 31 12.52 -29.69 -41.33
CA THR A 31 11.80 -29.85 -40.05
C THR A 31 12.68 -29.52 -38.85
N THR A 32 13.97 -29.86 -38.86
CA THR A 32 14.90 -29.51 -37.77
C THR A 32 15.20 -28.02 -37.74
N ILE A 33 15.39 -27.37 -38.90
CA ILE A 33 15.56 -25.91 -38.97
C ILE A 33 14.28 -25.19 -38.53
N SER A 34 13.10 -25.63 -38.96
CA SER A 34 11.84 -25.00 -38.56
C SER A 34 11.54 -25.19 -37.07
N ALA A 35 12.01 -26.29 -36.47
CA ALA A 35 11.94 -26.51 -35.03
C ALA A 35 12.96 -25.64 -34.26
N ALA A 36 14.17 -25.48 -34.78
CA ALA A 36 15.21 -24.63 -34.20
C ALA A 36 14.91 -23.12 -34.34
N ASN A 37 14.17 -22.74 -35.39
CA ASN A 37 13.75 -21.35 -35.62
C ASN A 37 12.49 -20.95 -34.83
N LYS A 38 11.84 -21.88 -34.11
CA LYS A 38 10.91 -21.45 -33.05
C LYS A 38 11.78 -20.81 -31.99
N LYS A 39 11.63 -19.48 -31.83
CA LYS A 39 12.31 -18.63 -30.84
C LYS A 39 12.73 -19.49 -29.64
N GLU A 40 14.03 -19.69 -29.48
CA GLU A 40 14.57 -20.25 -28.25
C GLU A 40 14.20 -19.26 -27.14
N ASP A 41 13.08 -19.49 -26.46
CA ASP A 41 12.91 -18.99 -25.11
C ASP A 41 14.13 -19.50 -24.36
N ILE A 42 14.99 -18.58 -23.90
CA ILE A 42 16.16 -18.92 -23.10
C ILE A 42 15.64 -19.81 -21.96
N ILE A 43 16.02 -21.09 -21.97
CA ILE A 43 15.52 -22.08 -21.02
C ILE A 43 15.80 -21.53 -19.61
N GLY A 44 14.74 -21.31 -18.83
CA GLY A 44 14.83 -20.73 -17.48
C GLY A 44 14.43 -19.26 -17.36
N LEU A 45 14.29 -18.49 -18.45
CA LEU A 45 13.86 -17.08 -18.39
C LEU A 45 12.51 -16.91 -17.68
N ARG A 46 11.55 -17.80 -17.97
CA ARG A 46 10.25 -17.83 -17.29
C ARG A 46 10.38 -18.03 -15.78
N ALA A 47 11.28 -18.94 -15.35
CA ALA A 47 11.52 -19.18 -13.95
C ALA A 47 12.14 -17.96 -13.27
N ILE A 48 13.04 -17.25 -13.94
CA ILE A 48 13.63 -16.02 -13.40
C ILE A 48 12.58 -14.91 -13.30
N ASN A 49 11.74 -14.72 -14.33
CA ASN A 49 10.68 -13.70 -14.32
C ASN A 49 9.66 -13.97 -13.20
N LEU A 50 9.33 -15.24 -12.96
CA LEU A 50 8.52 -15.65 -11.82
C LEU A 50 9.20 -15.32 -10.48
N ILE A 51 10.49 -15.62 -10.32
CA ILE A 51 11.25 -15.28 -9.11
C ILE A 51 11.25 -13.77 -8.86
N LYS A 52 11.46 -12.96 -9.89
CA LYS A 52 11.43 -11.49 -9.77
C LYS A 52 10.05 -10.96 -9.39
N ALA A 53 9.00 -11.49 -10.02
CA ALA A 53 7.63 -11.13 -9.67
C ALA A 53 7.32 -11.51 -8.21
N ASN A 54 7.82 -12.65 -7.72
CA ASN A 54 7.70 -13.05 -6.32
C ASN A 54 8.50 -12.11 -5.38
N GLN A 55 9.72 -11.72 -5.74
CA GLN A 55 10.50 -10.77 -4.94
C GLN A 55 9.80 -9.40 -4.84
N GLU A 56 9.25 -8.92 -5.95
CA GLU A 56 8.47 -7.68 -5.92
C GLU A 56 7.18 -7.83 -5.12
N SER A 57 6.54 -9.00 -5.18
CA SER A 57 5.40 -9.34 -4.35
C SER A 57 5.72 -9.26 -2.86
N ASP A 58 6.85 -9.82 -2.43
CA ASP A 58 7.32 -9.73 -1.03
C ASP A 58 7.61 -8.27 -0.64
N ASN A 59 8.22 -7.49 -1.53
CA ASN A 59 8.47 -6.06 -1.31
C ASN A 59 7.16 -5.26 -1.17
N ILE A 60 6.16 -5.57 -1.98
CA ILE A 60 4.82 -4.99 -1.92
C ILE A 60 4.17 -5.30 -0.57
N GLU A 61 4.19 -6.56 -0.15
CA GLU A 61 3.58 -6.99 1.10
C GLU A 61 4.22 -6.29 2.30
N LEU A 62 5.56 -6.24 2.33
CA LEU A 62 6.31 -5.50 3.33
C LEU A 62 5.99 -4.00 3.32
N TYR A 63 5.90 -3.39 2.13
CA TYR A 63 5.55 -1.99 2.01
C TYR A 63 4.15 -1.70 2.58
N LEU A 64 3.16 -2.53 2.24
CA LEU A 64 1.80 -2.37 2.73
C LEU A 64 1.72 -2.52 4.25
N ASP A 65 2.42 -3.51 4.83
CA ASP A 65 2.54 -3.69 6.29
C ASP A 65 3.07 -2.42 6.98
N MET A 66 4.18 -1.87 6.48
CA MET A 66 4.76 -0.63 7.00
C MET A 66 3.82 0.56 6.81
N ALA A 67 3.23 0.71 5.63
CA ALA A 67 2.31 1.80 5.31
C ALA A 67 1.11 1.81 6.27
N ALA A 68 0.54 0.65 6.59
CA ALA A 68 -0.56 0.54 7.54
C ALA A 68 -0.13 0.92 8.97
N LYS A 69 1.03 0.45 9.43
CA LYS A 69 1.57 0.79 10.76
C LYS A 69 1.85 2.29 10.90
N TYR A 70 2.51 2.90 9.91
CA TYR A 70 2.74 4.35 9.92
C TYR A 70 1.44 5.14 9.82
N SER A 71 0.50 4.70 8.99
CA SER A 71 -0.82 5.33 8.88
C SER A 71 -1.59 5.28 10.20
N TYR A 72 -1.49 4.17 10.93
CA TYR A 72 -2.09 4.00 12.25
C TYR A 72 -1.53 4.99 13.26
N GLU A 73 -0.21 5.04 13.42
CA GLU A 73 0.45 5.96 14.35
C GLU A 73 0.16 7.42 14.00
N ASN A 74 0.24 7.77 12.71
CA ASN A 74 -0.03 9.14 12.28
C ASN A 74 -1.49 9.53 12.50
N SER A 75 -2.43 8.59 12.29
CA SER A 75 -3.85 8.83 12.56
C SER A 75 -4.11 9.09 14.05
N LEU A 76 -3.48 8.32 14.94
CA LEU A 76 -3.60 8.55 16.38
C LEU A 76 -3.02 9.90 16.80
N ASN A 77 -1.85 10.26 16.26
CA ASN A 77 -1.23 11.55 16.52
C ASN A 77 -2.13 12.70 16.06
N LYS A 78 -2.66 12.62 14.84
CA LYS A 78 -3.58 13.63 14.28
C LYS A 78 -4.89 13.74 15.05
N LEU A 79 -5.44 12.62 15.52
CA LEU A 79 -6.60 12.64 16.40
C LEU A 79 -6.28 13.32 17.73
N ALA A 80 -5.14 12.98 18.35
CA ALA A 80 -4.73 13.59 19.61
C ALA A 80 -4.56 15.11 19.48
N GLU A 81 -3.88 15.57 18.42
CA GLU A 81 -3.70 17.00 18.14
C GLU A 81 -5.02 17.73 17.86
N ASN A 82 -6.06 17.01 17.43
CA ASN A 82 -7.40 17.54 17.16
C ASN A 82 -8.43 17.13 18.22
N GLY A 83 -8.02 16.81 19.45
CA GLY A 83 -8.93 16.55 20.57
C GLY A 83 -9.82 15.32 20.39
N GLY A 84 -9.41 14.36 19.57
CA GLY A 84 -10.10 13.12 19.26
C GLY A 84 -10.80 13.08 17.90
N TYR A 85 -10.84 14.20 17.18
CA TYR A 85 -11.50 14.30 15.87
C TYR A 85 -10.50 14.15 14.71
N SER A 86 -10.97 13.73 13.54
CA SER A 86 -10.16 13.72 12.31
C SER A 86 -9.81 15.14 11.85
N GLU A 87 -8.83 15.29 10.96
CA GLU A 87 -8.42 16.62 10.46
C GLU A 87 -9.55 17.37 9.73
N GLU A 88 -10.48 16.64 9.13
CA GLU A 88 -11.59 17.15 8.31
C GLU A 88 -12.84 17.47 9.14
N ASN A 89 -12.71 17.47 10.47
CA ASN A 89 -13.80 17.81 11.36
C ASN A 89 -14.29 19.25 11.13
N ARG A 90 -15.57 19.47 11.45
CA ARG A 90 -16.25 20.77 11.29
C ARG A 90 -16.17 21.64 12.54
N CYS A 91 -15.40 21.23 13.55
CA CYS A 91 -15.27 22.00 14.77
C CYS A 91 -14.52 23.29 14.51
N GLU A 92 -14.85 24.34 15.26
CA GLU A 92 -14.04 25.54 15.27
C GLU A 92 -12.70 25.24 15.92
N LYS A 93 -11.65 25.87 15.38
CA LYS A 93 -10.30 25.81 15.93
C LYS A 93 -9.87 27.19 16.43
N THR A 94 -9.09 27.21 17.50
CA THR A 94 -8.45 28.45 17.95
C THR A 94 -7.43 28.90 16.90
N GLN A 95 -7.37 30.21 16.65
CA GLN A 95 -6.31 30.76 15.81
C GLN A 95 -4.98 30.72 16.56
N PRO A 96 -3.86 30.39 15.87
CA PRO A 96 -2.53 30.53 16.45
C PRO A 96 -2.30 31.97 16.87
N THR A 97 -1.85 32.18 18.11
CA THR A 97 -1.48 33.49 18.62
C THR A 97 0.04 33.65 18.63
N ILE A 98 0.53 34.88 18.84
CA ILE A 98 1.98 35.16 18.95
C ILE A 98 2.60 34.39 20.14
N ILE A 99 1.81 34.16 21.19
CA ILE A 99 2.24 33.50 22.43
C ILE A 99 2.09 31.98 22.32
N ASP A 100 1.07 31.52 21.60
CA ASP A 100 0.68 30.12 21.48
C ASP A 100 0.51 29.77 20.01
N ARG A 101 1.55 29.17 19.42
CA ARG A 101 1.61 28.84 17.99
C ARG A 101 0.83 27.57 17.63
N GLU A 102 0.07 27.01 18.57
CA GLU A 102 -0.67 25.77 18.38
C GLU A 102 -2.16 26.05 18.14
N GLU A 103 -2.77 25.23 17.28
CA GLU A 103 -4.22 25.21 17.06
C GLU A 103 -4.86 24.19 18.01
N TYR A 104 -6.01 24.54 18.57
CA TYR A 104 -6.79 23.69 19.46
C TYR A 104 -8.21 23.56 18.93
N VAL A 105 -8.74 22.34 18.87
CA VAL A 105 -10.15 22.10 18.55
C VAL A 105 -11.03 22.53 19.72
N ILE A 106 -12.06 23.35 19.46
CA ILE A 106 -12.98 23.84 20.48
C ILE A 106 -14.14 22.86 20.63
N LEU A 107 -14.11 22.04 21.68
CA LEU A 107 -15.03 20.92 21.88
C LEU A 107 -16.51 21.32 21.94
N ASN A 108 -16.85 22.50 22.45
CA ASN A 108 -18.24 22.97 22.51
C ASN A 108 -18.87 23.21 21.14
N THR A 109 -18.04 23.36 20.09
CA THR A 109 -18.49 23.63 18.72
C THR A 109 -18.58 22.36 17.88
N CYS A 110 -18.10 21.25 18.43
CA CYS A 110 -18.10 19.96 17.78
C CYS A 110 -19.47 19.27 17.87
N GLN A 111 -19.66 18.28 17.00
CA GLN A 111 -20.72 17.28 17.17
C GLN A 111 -20.33 16.27 18.27
N VAL A 112 -21.23 15.33 18.56
CA VAL A 112 -20.90 14.20 19.43
C VAL A 112 -19.70 13.45 18.86
N LEU A 113 -18.67 13.25 19.67
CA LEU A 113 -17.45 12.55 19.25
C LEU A 113 -17.72 11.03 19.13
N ASP A 114 -17.49 10.51 17.93
CA ASP A 114 -17.31 9.09 17.63
C ASP A 114 -15.83 8.84 17.31
N SER A 115 -15.03 8.54 18.33
CA SER A 115 -13.57 8.34 18.15
C SER A 115 -13.23 7.20 17.20
N ASN A 116 -14.06 6.14 17.13
CA ASN A 116 -13.80 5.03 16.21
C ASN A 116 -14.05 5.46 14.76
N GLY A 117 -15.17 6.14 14.51
CA GLY A 117 -15.49 6.68 13.18
C GLY A 117 -14.46 7.70 12.71
N GLU A 118 -14.10 8.65 13.57
CA GLU A 118 -13.08 9.67 13.29
C GLU A 118 -11.71 9.03 13.00
N PHE A 119 -11.31 8.03 13.79
CA PHE A 119 -10.07 7.29 13.57
C PHE A 119 -10.08 6.53 12.25
N GLN A 120 -11.15 5.80 11.93
CA GLN A 120 -11.25 5.06 10.67
C GLN A 120 -11.23 5.99 9.46
N SER A 121 -11.85 7.17 9.57
CA SER A 121 -11.80 8.21 8.54
C SER A 121 -10.37 8.67 8.29
N GLN A 122 -9.65 9.04 9.35
CA GLN A 122 -8.25 9.47 9.26
C GLN A 122 -7.34 8.36 8.74
N LEU A 123 -7.49 7.13 9.25
CA LEU A 123 -6.69 5.97 8.85
C LEU A 123 -6.82 5.68 7.35
N LYS A 124 -8.04 5.72 6.80
CA LYS A 124 -8.27 5.54 5.36
C LYS A 124 -7.56 6.62 4.53
N LYS A 125 -7.57 7.87 5.01
CA LYS A 125 -6.89 8.99 4.35
C LYS A 125 -5.36 8.80 4.35
N GLU A 126 -4.78 8.43 5.49
CA GLU A 126 -3.34 8.17 5.62
C GLU A 126 -2.90 6.99 4.75
N ILE A 127 -3.61 5.86 4.79
CA ILE A 127 -3.28 4.70 3.96
C ILE A 127 -3.32 5.07 2.48
N LYS A 128 -4.35 5.80 2.05
CA LYS A 128 -4.47 6.27 0.67
C LYS A 128 -3.29 7.17 0.26
N TYR A 129 -2.79 8.00 1.18
CA TYR A 129 -1.60 8.80 0.93
C TYR A 129 -0.38 7.90 0.63
N TYR A 130 -0.12 6.89 1.47
CA TYR A 130 0.99 5.96 1.25
C TYR A 130 0.82 5.15 -0.04
N LEU A 131 -0.36 4.60 -0.31
CA LEU A 131 -0.62 3.90 -1.58
C LEU A 131 -0.28 4.77 -2.80
N ASN A 132 -0.60 6.07 -2.78
CA ASN A 132 -0.36 6.98 -3.90
C ASN A 132 1.13 7.32 -4.15
N ILE A 133 1.96 7.24 -3.11
CA ILE A 133 3.40 7.53 -3.21
C ILE A 133 4.25 6.28 -3.43
N TYR A 134 3.67 5.09 -3.38
CA TYR A 134 4.37 3.86 -3.70
C TYR A 134 5.02 3.93 -5.09
N GLU A 135 6.23 3.38 -5.19
CA GLU A 135 6.98 3.23 -6.42
C GLU A 135 7.61 1.84 -6.41
N SER A 136 7.35 1.07 -7.47
CA SER A 136 7.89 -0.28 -7.62
C SER A 136 9.41 -0.23 -7.66
N SER A 137 10.05 -1.24 -7.08
CA SER A 137 11.50 -1.41 -7.20
C SER A 137 11.88 -2.27 -8.41
N TYR A 138 10.88 -2.74 -9.17
CA TYR A 138 11.09 -3.68 -10.24
C TYR A 138 11.95 -3.07 -11.35
N THR A 139 13.07 -3.71 -11.63
CA THR A 139 13.95 -3.37 -12.74
C THR A 139 13.76 -4.40 -13.84
N LYS A 140 13.36 -3.89 -15.03
CA LYS A 140 13.31 -4.72 -16.24
C LYS A 140 14.70 -5.27 -16.49
N THR A 141 14.78 -6.55 -16.80
CA THR A 141 16.06 -7.14 -17.16
C THR A 141 16.46 -6.73 -18.58
N SER A 142 17.56 -5.98 -18.73
CA SER A 142 18.47 -6.25 -19.83
C SER A 142 19.34 -7.43 -19.41
N PHE A 143 18.85 -8.66 -19.56
CA PHE A 143 19.67 -9.86 -19.32
C PHE A 143 20.96 -9.90 -20.15
N LYS A 144 21.05 -9.04 -21.18
CA LYS A 144 22.27 -8.78 -21.97
C LYS A 144 23.36 -7.99 -21.21
N ASP A 145 23.02 -7.20 -20.21
CA ASP A 145 23.97 -6.31 -19.55
C ASP A 145 24.59 -6.93 -18.28
N ASP A 146 23.84 -7.78 -17.54
CA ASP A 146 24.35 -8.44 -16.32
C ASP A 146 25.16 -9.71 -16.60
N PHE A 147 24.92 -10.38 -17.74
CA PHE A 147 25.76 -11.44 -18.27
C PHE A 147 26.38 -10.94 -19.57
N ASN A 148 27.59 -10.38 -19.49
CA ASN A 148 28.41 -10.00 -20.65
C ASN A 148 28.46 -11.13 -21.70
N ILE A 149 27.53 -11.10 -22.64
CA ILE A 149 27.64 -11.74 -23.94
C ILE A 149 27.51 -10.60 -24.93
N GLU A 150 28.63 -9.91 -25.14
CA GLU A 150 28.87 -9.09 -26.32
C GLU A 150 28.48 -9.89 -27.56
N LYS A 151 27.31 -9.60 -28.13
CA LYS A 151 27.14 -9.56 -29.58
C LYS A 151 26.25 -8.38 -29.92
N GLU A 152 26.93 -7.34 -30.41
CA GLU A 152 26.38 -6.28 -31.23
C GLU A 152 25.30 -6.82 -32.19
N TYR A 153 24.13 -6.20 -32.17
CA TYR A 153 23.25 -6.18 -33.33
C TYR A 153 22.81 -4.74 -33.61
N PRO A 154 22.67 -4.35 -34.90
CA PRO A 154 22.46 -2.96 -35.27
C PRO A 154 21.07 -2.47 -34.86
N ARG A 155 21.02 -1.21 -34.45
CA ARG A 155 19.81 -0.45 -34.14
C ARG A 155 18.83 -0.49 -35.33
N LEU A 156 17.61 -0.92 -35.08
CA LEU A 156 16.44 -0.54 -35.87
C LEU A 156 15.79 0.65 -35.17
N GLU A 157 15.89 1.82 -35.80
CA GLU A 157 15.13 3.01 -35.44
C GLU A 157 13.65 2.83 -35.86
N GLY A 158 12.70 3.31 -35.04
CA GLY A 158 11.37 3.65 -35.55
C GLY A 158 10.12 3.15 -34.83
N VAL A 159 10.15 2.83 -33.52
CA VAL A 159 8.90 2.62 -32.76
C VAL A 159 8.97 3.31 -31.38
N PRO A 160 8.04 4.21 -31.02
CA PRO A 160 7.84 4.56 -29.61
C PRO A 160 7.01 3.44 -28.95
N GLU A 161 7.70 2.37 -28.55
CA GLU A 161 7.17 1.14 -27.95
C GLU A 161 7.36 1.10 -26.42
N LYS A 162 7.55 2.26 -25.78
CA LYS A 162 8.14 2.35 -24.43
C LYS A 162 7.18 2.21 -23.24
N ILE A 163 5.87 2.06 -23.42
CA ILE A 163 4.90 2.10 -22.29
C ILE A 163 4.20 0.74 -22.05
N LYS A 164 4.26 -0.22 -22.97
CA LYS A 164 3.55 -1.50 -22.78
C LYS A 164 4.28 -2.53 -21.91
N ASP A 165 5.60 -2.39 -21.74
CA ASP A 165 6.41 -3.38 -21.00
C ASP A 165 7.19 -2.77 -19.84
N ASP A 166 6.71 -1.64 -19.29
CA ASP A 166 7.29 -1.08 -18.08
C ASP A 166 6.61 -1.71 -16.85
N TYR A 167 7.09 -2.91 -16.48
CA TYR A 167 6.60 -3.63 -15.30
C TYR A 167 6.73 -2.82 -14.01
N ASN A 168 7.71 -1.90 -13.94
CA ASN A 168 7.80 -0.95 -12.84
C ASN A 168 6.54 -0.09 -12.74
N TYR A 169 6.13 0.52 -13.87
CA TYR A 169 4.90 1.30 -13.94
C TYR A 169 3.67 0.43 -13.64
N ILE A 170 3.57 -0.77 -14.22
CA ILE A 170 2.42 -1.66 -14.03
C ILE A 170 2.24 -2.02 -12.55
N TYR A 171 3.31 -2.46 -11.88
CA TYR A 171 3.25 -2.83 -10.46
C TYR A 171 3.02 -1.62 -9.57
N THR A 172 3.60 -0.47 -9.90
CA THR A 172 3.31 0.80 -9.23
C THR A 172 1.83 1.13 -9.30
N GLN A 173 1.21 1.02 -10.49
CA GLN A 173 -0.21 1.28 -10.66
C GLN A 173 -1.08 0.22 -9.97
N ALA A 174 -0.63 -1.03 -9.88
CA ALA A 174 -1.36 -2.07 -9.16
C ALA A 174 -1.58 -1.65 -7.70
N ILE A 175 -0.54 -1.14 -7.03
CA ILE A 175 -0.63 -0.66 -5.63
C ILE A 175 -1.41 0.64 -5.51
N LYS A 176 -1.18 1.60 -6.41
CA LYS A 176 -1.91 2.89 -6.38
C LYS A 176 -3.42 2.73 -6.56
N ASN A 177 -3.84 1.69 -7.28
CA ASN A 177 -5.24 1.39 -7.53
C ASN A 177 -5.87 0.46 -6.47
N THR A 178 -5.06 -0.12 -5.58
CA THR A 178 -5.52 -0.92 -4.44
C THR A 178 -6.43 -0.11 -3.54
N LYS A 179 -7.46 -0.76 -2.98
CA LYS A 179 -8.41 -0.16 -2.05
C LYS A 179 -8.43 -0.91 -0.74
N ILE A 180 -8.81 -0.23 0.33
CA ILE A 180 -9.17 -0.89 1.58
C ILE A 180 -10.58 -1.47 1.39
N GLU A 181 -10.69 -2.79 1.40
CA GLU A 181 -11.99 -3.47 1.32
C GLU A 181 -12.67 -3.51 2.67
N LYS A 182 -11.89 -3.72 3.73
CA LYS A 182 -12.43 -3.93 5.07
C LYS A 182 -11.50 -3.42 6.16
N ILE A 183 -12.10 -2.85 7.21
CA ILE A 183 -11.44 -2.54 8.48
C ILE A 183 -12.29 -3.18 9.57
N GLU A 184 -11.75 -4.23 10.21
CA GLU A 184 -12.44 -4.98 11.26
C GLU A 184 -11.79 -4.77 12.61
N GLN A 185 -12.62 -4.48 13.62
CA GLN A 185 -12.17 -4.46 15.00
C GLN A 185 -12.36 -5.83 15.64
N GLY A 186 -11.27 -6.55 15.86
CA GLY A 186 -11.23 -7.69 16.75
C GLY A 186 -11.23 -7.29 18.23
N SER A 187 -11.01 -8.29 19.09
CA SER A 187 -10.93 -8.08 20.55
C SER A 187 -9.65 -7.33 20.96
N LYS A 188 -8.52 -7.62 20.30
CA LYS A 188 -7.21 -7.01 20.57
C LYS A 188 -6.61 -6.29 19.37
N ASN A 189 -7.00 -6.67 18.16
CA ASN A 189 -6.37 -6.22 16.93
C ASN A 189 -7.40 -5.56 16.01
N LEU A 190 -6.92 -4.62 15.20
CA LEU A 190 -7.58 -4.09 14.02
C LEU A 190 -7.03 -4.82 12.80
N ILE A 191 -7.90 -5.37 11.96
CA ILE A 191 -7.53 -6.03 10.70
C ILE A 191 -7.87 -5.09 9.55
N ILE A 192 -6.91 -4.85 8.66
CA ILE A 192 -7.06 -4.04 7.46
C ILE A 192 -6.85 -4.97 6.26
N ALA A 193 -7.93 -5.23 5.52
CA ALA A 193 -7.89 -6.03 4.31
C ALA A 193 -7.90 -5.13 3.07
N PHE A 194 -6.96 -5.37 2.16
CA PHE A 194 -6.85 -4.67 0.89
C PHE A 194 -7.47 -5.51 -0.23
N SER A 195 -7.85 -4.86 -1.32
CA SER A 195 -8.24 -5.55 -2.54
C SER A 195 -7.09 -6.36 -3.11
N ASP A 196 -7.42 -7.46 -3.80
CA ASP A 196 -6.48 -8.28 -4.55
C ASP A 196 -5.52 -7.41 -5.40
N VAL A 197 -4.22 -7.69 -5.30
CA VAL A 197 -3.18 -7.06 -6.13
C VAL A 197 -2.68 -8.09 -7.14
N ILE A 198 -2.90 -7.79 -8.42
CA ILE A 198 -2.55 -8.68 -9.53
C ILE A 198 -1.26 -8.19 -10.19
N LEU A 199 -0.23 -9.04 -10.18
CA LEU A 199 1.08 -8.75 -10.77
C LEU A 199 1.31 -9.67 -11.98
N PRO A 200 1.25 -9.16 -13.22
CA PRO A 200 1.55 -9.97 -14.41
C PRO A 200 3.02 -10.39 -14.43
N ILE A 201 3.31 -11.60 -14.91
CA ILE A 201 4.71 -12.08 -15.02
C ILE A 201 5.35 -11.55 -16.31
N GLU A 202 6.62 -11.14 -16.23
CA GLU A 202 7.36 -10.65 -17.40
C GLU A 202 7.40 -11.68 -18.54
N ASN A 203 7.02 -11.25 -19.73
CA ASN A 203 6.98 -12.06 -20.97
C ASN A 203 6.10 -13.33 -20.89
N ASP A 204 5.10 -13.36 -20.01
CA ASP A 204 4.12 -14.46 -19.91
C ASP A 204 2.70 -13.89 -19.93
N GLU A 205 1.98 -14.07 -21.04
CA GLU A 205 0.65 -13.49 -21.25
C GLU A 205 -0.45 -14.10 -20.37
N ILE A 206 -0.20 -15.28 -19.77
CA ILE A 206 -1.21 -16.07 -19.08
C ILE A 206 -0.98 -16.06 -17.57
N SER A 207 0.25 -15.85 -17.13
CA SER A 207 0.64 -16.05 -15.74
C SER A 207 0.69 -14.74 -14.97
N TYR A 208 0.10 -14.74 -13.77
CA TYR A 208 0.08 -13.63 -12.84
C TYR A 208 0.22 -14.13 -11.40
N LEU A 209 0.76 -13.28 -10.53
CA LEU A 209 0.70 -13.46 -9.09
C LEU A 209 -0.50 -12.69 -8.56
N ASN A 210 -1.24 -13.31 -7.64
CA ASN A 210 -2.36 -12.67 -6.95
C ASN A 210 -2.04 -12.58 -5.46
N LEU A 211 -1.86 -11.36 -4.98
CA LEU A 211 -1.64 -11.02 -3.59
C LEU A 211 -2.96 -10.65 -2.92
N LYS A 212 -3.15 -11.09 -1.68
CA LYS A 212 -4.31 -10.74 -0.85
C LYS A 212 -3.84 -10.12 0.47
N PRO A 213 -3.39 -8.85 0.45
CA PRO A 213 -2.75 -8.26 1.61
C PRO A 213 -3.75 -8.08 2.76
N GLU A 214 -3.41 -8.64 3.92
CA GLU A 214 -4.15 -8.47 5.17
C GLU A 214 -3.18 -8.11 6.28
N ILE A 215 -3.45 -7.00 6.97
CA ILE A 215 -2.54 -6.47 7.98
C ILE A 215 -3.27 -6.41 9.31
N SER A 216 -2.65 -6.97 10.35
CA SER A 216 -3.13 -6.94 11.72
C SER A 216 -2.28 -5.96 12.54
N ILE A 217 -2.93 -4.96 13.12
CA ILE A 217 -2.31 -3.98 14.04
C ILE A 217 -3.07 -3.94 15.37
N ASP A 218 -2.48 -3.37 16.41
CA ASP A 218 -3.14 -3.28 17.72
C ASP A 218 -4.40 -2.41 17.64
N LYS A 219 -5.43 -2.79 18.40
CA LYS A 219 -6.65 -2.02 18.50
C LYS A 219 -6.36 -0.71 19.24
N PRO A 220 -6.80 0.45 18.72
CA PRO A 220 -6.61 1.71 19.41
C PRO A 220 -7.53 1.80 20.64
N ASP A 221 -6.99 2.36 21.73
CA ASP A 221 -7.74 2.66 22.94
C ASP A 221 -8.20 4.13 22.95
N PHE A 222 -9.51 4.34 22.87
CA PHE A 222 -10.13 5.66 22.90
C PHE A 222 -10.79 6.01 24.23
N THR A 223 -10.60 5.20 25.27
CA THR A 223 -11.17 5.45 26.61
C THR A 223 -10.77 6.81 27.17
N ILE A 224 -9.54 7.27 26.88
CA ILE A 224 -9.02 8.56 27.33
C ILE A 224 -9.91 9.74 26.91
N TYR A 225 -10.44 9.74 25.68
CA TYR A 225 -11.29 10.83 25.20
C TYR A 225 -12.60 10.90 26.01
N LYS A 226 -13.16 9.73 26.37
CA LYS A 226 -14.36 9.65 27.20
C LYS A 226 -14.10 10.19 28.60
N GLU A 227 -12.97 9.82 29.18
CA GLU A 227 -12.57 10.30 30.50
C GLU A 227 -12.36 11.82 30.51
N ILE A 228 -11.75 12.38 29.47
CA ILE A 228 -11.56 13.82 29.29
C ILE A 228 -12.91 14.53 29.21
N HIS A 229 -13.80 14.10 28.32
CA HIS A 229 -15.12 14.73 28.14
C HIS A 229 -15.93 14.72 29.46
N LEU A 230 -15.93 13.59 30.18
CA LEU A 230 -16.59 13.47 31.47
C LEU A 230 -15.95 14.37 32.53
N ALA A 231 -14.62 14.42 32.60
CA ALA A 231 -13.93 15.23 33.58
C ALA A 231 -14.18 16.73 33.36
N ILE A 232 -14.15 17.19 32.11
CA ILE A 232 -14.43 18.60 31.79
C ILE A 232 -15.89 18.95 32.14
N ASN A 233 -16.85 18.14 31.71
CA ASN A 233 -18.27 18.40 31.99
C ASN A 233 -18.58 18.42 33.50
N ASN A 234 -17.96 17.54 34.28
CA ASN A 234 -18.25 17.44 35.71
C ASN A 234 -17.50 18.46 36.57
N TYR A 235 -16.27 18.85 36.19
CA TYR A 235 -15.38 19.59 37.07
C TYR A 235 -14.92 20.95 36.55
N CYS A 236 -15.15 21.27 35.27
CA CYS A 236 -14.65 22.50 34.67
C CYS A 236 -15.76 23.46 34.22
N ILE A 237 -16.91 22.94 33.78
CA ILE A 237 -18.02 23.79 33.34
C ILE A 237 -18.58 24.61 34.50
N LYS A 238 -18.62 25.94 34.31
CA LYS A 238 -19.01 26.97 35.28
C LYS A 238 -18.15 26.96 36.54
N LYS A 239 -16.89 26.52 36.45
CA LYS A 239 -15.89 26.56 37.51
C LYS A 239 -14.76 27.51 37.16
N ASP A 240 -14.08 28.02 38.17
CA ASP A 240 -12.87 28.83 37.98
C ASP A 240 -11.68 27.95 37.56
N LYS A 241 -10.62 28.60 37.05
CA LYS A 241 -9.44 27.91 36.53
C LYS A 241 -8.83 26.97 37.56
N LYS A 242 -8.65 27.43 38.79
CA LYS A 242 -7.93 26.68 39.83
C LYS A 242 -8.67 25.39 40.17
N THR A 243 -9.99 25.48 40.36
CA THR A 243 -10.84 24.30 40.64
C THR A 243 -10.79 23.27 39.50
N CYS A 244 -10.95 23.72 38.25
CA CYS A 244 -10.85 22.83 37.09
C CYS A 244 -9.45 22.18 36.98
N GLU A 245 -8.40 22.96 37.15
CA GLU A 245 -7.01 22.50 37.06
C GLU A 245 -6.65 21.47 38.14
N GLU A 246 -7.04 21.71 39.38
CA GLU A 246 -6.85 20.75 40.48
C GLU A 246 -7.60 19.45 40.21
N ALA A 247 -8.85 19.51 39.76
CA ALA A 247 -9.64 18.32 39.45
C ALA A 247 -9.07 17.50 38.28
N LEU A 248 -8.60 18.17 37.23
CA LEU A 248 -8.01 17.50 36.07
C LEU A 248 -6.64 16.90 36.38
N LYS A 249 -5.79 17.57 37.19
CA LYS A 249 -4.48 17.05 37.62
C LYS A 249 -4.57 15.78 38.47
N ILE A 250 -5.70 15.53 39.14
CA ILE A 250 -5.95 14.28 39.87
C ILE A 250 -6.10 13.11 38.88
N LYS A 251 -6.70 13.35 37.71
CA LYS A 251 -6.99 12.32 36.71
C LYS A 251 -5.88 12.16 35.67
N PHE A 252 -5.28 13.26 35.24
CA PHE A 252 -4.32 13.29 34.14
C PHE A 252 -2.98 13.82 34.61
N LYS A 253 -1.94 13.02 34.39
CA LYS A 253 -0.57 13.37 34.77
C LYS A 253 -0.01 14.43 33.81
N ASP A 254 0.75 15.39 34.34
CA ASP A 254 1.51 16.39 33.56
C ASP A 254 0.66 17.24 32.60
N ILE A 255 -0.63 17.43 32.93
CA ILE A 255 -1.56 18.29 32.17
C ILE A 255 -1.17 19.76 32.28
N ASN A 256 -1.21 20.47 31.15
CA ASN A 256 -1.03 21.92 31.07
C ASN A 256 -2.35 22.60 30.71
N ILE A 257 -2.70 23.67 31.42
CA ILE A 257 -3.94 24.41 31.22
C ILE A 257 -3.67 25.91 31.08
N TYR A 258 -4.06 26.45 29.93
CA TYR A 258 -4.00 27.86 29.61
C TYR A 258 -5.42 28.43 29.50
N THR A 259 -5.57 29.73 29.76
CA THR A 259 -6.88 30.39 29.75
C THR A 259 -6.80 31.73 29.05
N GLU A 260 -7.74 31.98 28.15
CA GLU A 260 -7.94 33.24 27.45
C GLU A 260 -9.39 33.70 27.72
N GLY A 261 -9.59 34.44 28.81
CA GLY A 261 -10.92 34.78 29.30
C GLY A 261 -11.69 33.52 29.75
N ILE A 262 -12.80 33.23 29.06
CA ILE A 262 -13.65 32.04 29.31
C ILE A 262 -13.21 30.80 28.53
N LEU A 263 -12.25 30.93 27.60
CA LEU A 263 -11.72 29.83 26.82
C LEU A 263 -10.58 29.14 27.57
N PHE A 264 -10.73 27.84 27.79
CA PHE A 264 -9.73 26.98 28.42
C PHE A 264 -9.06 26.16 27.32
N LYS A 265 -7.73 26.13 27.31
CA LYS A 265 -6.91 25.32 26.42
C LYS A 265 -6.17 24.29 27.26
N ILE A 266 -6.23 23.03 26.83
CA ILE A 266 -5.67 21.89 27.55
C ILE A 266 -4.70 21.14 26.64
N ILE A 267 -3.55 20.78 27.23
CA ILE A 267 -2.61 19.81 26.66
C ILE A 267 -2.44 18.67 27.66
N ILE A 268 -2.77 17.46 27.24
CA ILE A 268 -2.61 16.23 28.04
C ILE A 268 -1.58 15.32 27.34
N PRO A 269 -0.41 15.08 27.95
CA PRO A 269 0.48 14.02 27.50
C PRO A 269 -0.20 12.66 27.65
N TYR A 270 -0.23 11.86 26.58
CA TYR A 270 -0.79 10.51 26.61
C TYR A 270 0.01 9.59 25.69
N ASN A 271 0.63 8.55 26.27
CA ASN A 271 1.57 7.68 25.57
C ASN A 271 2.66 8.50 24.84
N ASN A 272 2.75 8.34 23.51
CA ASN A 272 3.73 9.00 22.66
C ASN A 272 3.21 10.29 22.01
N TYR A 273 2.01 10.74 22.37
CA TYR A 273 1.37 11.91 21.76
C TYR A 273 0.84 12.90 22.80
N LYS A 274 0.40 14.06 22.31
CA LYS A 274 -0.15 15.14 23.13
C LYS A 274 -1.57 15.42 22.66
N ILE A 275 -2.53 15.18 23.53
CA ILE A 275 -3.93 15.51 23.27
C ILE A 275 -4.11 17.01 23.47
N LYS A 276 -4.54 17.71 22.42
CA LYS A 276 -4.75 19.16 22.41
C LYS A 276 -6.22 19.45 22.17
N LEU A 277 -6.82 20.24 23.06
CA LEU A 277 -8.22 20.62 22.95
C LEU A 277 -8.48 21.94 23.68
N ALA A 278 -9.57 22.60 23.31
CA ALA A 278 -10.07 23.79 23.98
C ALA A 278 -11.56 23.69 24.25
N PHE A 279 -12.06 24.45 25.23
CA PHE A 279 -13.48 24.56 25.50
C PHE A 279 -13.81 25.88 26.19
N TYR A 280 -15.01 26.39 25.95
CA TYR A 280 -15.60 27.50 26.68
C TYR A 280 -16.19 27.00 27.99
N ASN A 281 -15.74 27.56 29.12
CA ASN A 281 -16.15 27.07 30.43
C ASN A 281 -17.61 27.40 30.81
N ASP A 282 -18.28 28.26 30.06
CA ASP A 282 -19.68 28.64 30.28
C ASP A 282 -20.69 27.74 29.55
N LYS A 283 -20.22 26.90 28.62
CA LYS A 283 -21.02 26.01 27.77
C LYS A 283 -20.71 24.55 28.07
N MET A 284 -21.75 23.70 28.02
CA MET A 284 -21.55 22.25 28.09
C MET A 284 -20.86 21.73 26.82
N ILE A 285 -20.14 20.62 26.95
CA ILE A 285 -19.54 19.90 25.84
C ILE A 285 -20.43 18.70 25.52
N PRO A 286 -20.70 18.39 24.23
CA PRO A 286 -21.39 17.18 23.84
C PRO A 286 -20.74 15.93 24.47
N LEU A 287 -21.56 15.06 25.05
CA LEU A 287 -21.10 13.77 25.54
C LEU A 287 -20.73 12.88 24.35
N MET A 288 -19.68 12.06 24.52
CA MET A 288 -19.27 11.10 23.49
C MET A 288 -20.33 10.04 23.24
N GLN A 289 -20.36 9.48 22.03
CA GLN A 289 -21.20 8.33 21.72
C GLN A 289 -20.56 7.08 22.33
N ASP A 290 -21.22 6.47 23.31
CA ASP A 290 -20.80 5.19 23.87
C ASP A 290 -21.05 4.08 22.85
N LEU A 291 -20.02 3.67 22.11
CA LEU A 291 -20.07 2.55 21.18
C LEU A 291 -20.02 1.18 21.88
N THR A 292 -20.30 1.10 23.18
CA THR A 292 -20.25 -0.17 23.93
C THR A 292 -21.33 -1.19 23.54
N ASN A 293 -22.24 -0.90 22.59
CA ASN A 293 -23.41 -1.73 22.31
C ASN A 293 -23.77 -1.94 20.82
N THR A 294 -22.80 -2.02 19.91
CA THR A 294 -23.07 -2.60 18.57
C THR A 294 -22.12 -3.77 18.33
N VAL A 295 -22.57 -4.94 18.81
CA VAL A 295 -22.14 -6.26 18.37
C VAL A 295 -22.79 -6.56 17.03
#